data_AF-A0AAP0BJG4-F1
#
_entry.id   AF-A0AAP0BJG4-F1
#
_cell.length_a   1.000
_cell.length_b   1.000
_cell.length_c   1.000
_cell.angle_alpha   90.00
_cell.angle_beta   90.00
_cell.angle_gamma   90.00
#
_symmetry.space_group_name_H-M   'P 1'
#
loop_
_entity.id
_entity.type
_entity.pdbx_description
1 polymer ?
#
loop_
_entity_poly.entity_id
_entity_poly.type
_entity_poly.pdbx_seq_one_letter_code
_entity_poly.pdbx_strand_id
1 'polypeptide(L)'
;MLGPDNNPLDRDHAVMILLKYSDGGKDSIDSTMMFPSCVNLVLRFLKSNNPSTTEAAAGIHWIISSINMYRDILAESGVIEEISWLLH
;
A
#
# COMPACT_ATOMS: atom_id res chain seq x y z
N MET A 1 0.15 -0.33 14.95
CA MET A 1 -1.08 -0.27 14.14
C MET A 1 -0.97 -1.12 12.87
N LEU A 2 -0.02 -0.89 11.95
CA LEU A 2 0.13 -1.75 10.74
C LEU A 2 1.09 -2.94 10.88
N GLY A 3 1.88 -3.00 11.96
CA GLY A 3 2.85 -4.07 12.19
C GLY A 3 2.19 -5.45 12.26
N PRO A 4 2.90 -6.53 11.88
CA PRO A 4 2.34 -7.88 11.74
C PRO A 4 1.79 -8.45 13.06
N ASP A 5 2.29 -7.98 14.20
CA ASP A 5 1.88 -8.42 15.55
C ASP A 5 0.59 -7.75 16.06
N ASN A 6 0.03 -6.79 15.32
CA ASN A 6 -1.20 -6.10 15.71
C ASN A 6 -2.45 -6.92 15.34
N ASN A 7 -3.57 -6.62 16.02
CA ASN A 7 -4.87 -7.21 15.74
C ASN A 7 -5.23 -7.05 14.23
N PRO A 8 -5.72 -8.10 13.56
CA PRO A 8 -6.16 -8.02 12.16
C PRO A 8 -7.13 -6.87 11.85
N LEU A 9 -8.11 -6.61 12.72
CA LEU A 9 -9.09 -5.53 12.52
C LEU A 9 -8.44 -4.14 12.60
N ASP A 10 -7.51 -3.96 13.53
CA ASP A 10 -6.75 -2.71 13.67
C ASP A 10 -5.87 -2.46 12.45
N ARG A 11 -5.32 -3.53 11.86
CA ARG A 11 -4.53 -3.44 10.63
C ARG A 11 -5.39 -3.08 9.43
N ASP A 12 -6.51 -3.76 9.23
CA ASP A 12 -7.46 -3.45 8.15
C ASP A 12 -7.89 -1.98 8.22
N HIS A 13 -8.28 -1.52 9.42
CA HIS A 13 -8.66 -0.14 9.63
C HIS A 13 -7.52 0.84 9.37
N ALA A 14 -6.29 0.50 9.78
CA ALA A 14 -5.13 1.35 9.54
C ALA A 14 -4.77 1.46 8.05
N VAL A 15 -4.96 0.41 7.24
CA VAL A 15 -4.75 0.49 5.78
C VAL A 15 -5.78 1.41 5.14
N MET A 16 -7.05 1.34 5.57
CA MET A 16 -8.10 2.25 5.10
C MET A 16 -7.79 3.72 5.43
N ILE A 17 -7.29 3.99 6.64
CA ILE A 17 -6.84 5.34 7.02
C ILE A 17 -5.68 5.79 6.15
N LEU A 18 -4.72 4.90 5.88
CA LEU A 18 -3.56 5.22 5.04
C LEU A 18 -3.99 5.59 3.62
N LEU A 19 -4.91 4.83 3.01
CA LEU A 19 -5.47 5.18 1.69
C LEU A 19 -6.09 6.57 1.70
N LYS A 20 -6.90 6.88 2.72
CA LYS A 20 -7.53 8.20 2.85
C LYS A 20 -6.49 9.32 3.04
N TYR A 21 -5.41 9.04 3.75
CA TYR A 21 -4.30 9.99 3.92
C TYR A 21 -3.55 10.22 2.59
N SER A 22 -3.34 9.16 1.80
CA SER A 22 -2.73 9.22 0.47
C SER A 22 -3.50 10.07 -0.54
N ASP A 23 -4.81 10.25 -0.35
CA ASP A 23 -5.64 11.18 -1.14
C ASP A 23 -5.27 12.66 -0.93
N GLY A 24 -4.47 12.97 0.11
CA GLY A 24 -3.90 14.30 0.34
C GLY A 24 -2.84 14.73 -0.69
N GLY A 25 -2.55 13.89 -1.70
CA GLY A 25 -1.68 14.22 -2.81
C GLY A 25 -0.19 13.99 -2.51
N LYS A 26 0.68 14.65 -3.28
CA LYS A 26 2.13 14.38 -3.29
C LYS A 26 2.76 14.49 -1.90
N ASP A 27 2.43 15.50 -1.10
CA ASP A 27 3.05 15.71 0.21
C ASP A 27 2.74 14.57 1.20
N SER A 28 1.52 14.01 1.14
CA SER A 28 1.14 12.82 1.90
C SER A 28 1.93 11.60 1.47
N ILE A 29 2.14 11.43 0.16
CA ILE A 29 2.93 10.32 -0.37
C ILE A 29 4.40 10.49 -0.01
N ASP A 30 4.96 11.68 -0.17
CA ASP A 30 6.34 11.98 0.20
C ASP A 30 6.57 11.69 1.70
N SER A 31 5.60 12.06 2.55
CA SER A 31 5.64 11.73 3.99
C SER A 31 5.59 10.23 4.27
N THR A 32 4.81 9.49 3.49
CA THR A 32 4.69 8.02 3.58
C THR A 32 5.98 7.34 3.09
N MET A 33 6.57 7.85 2.01
CA MET A 33 7.78 7.32 1.38
C MET A 33 9.07 7.63 2.15
N MET A 34 9.02 8.50 3.16
CA MET A 34 10.11 8.64 4.15
C MET A 34 10.38 7.34 4.94
N PHE A 35 9.45 6.39 4.91
CA PHE A 35 9.60 5.07 5.54
C PHE A 35 9.95 4.01 4.48
N PRO A 36 11.22 3.54 4.40
CA PRO A 36 11.68 2.69 3.29
C PRO A 36 10.94 1.35 3.17
N SER A 37 10.36 0.87 4.28
CA SER A 37 9.61 -0.39 4.32
C SER A 37 8.11 -0.22 4.03
N CYS A 38 7.63 1.00 3.77
CA CYS A 38 6.20 1.25 3.58
C CYS A 38 5.63 0.48 2.39
N VAL A 39 6.31 0.51 1.24
CA VAL A 39 5.86 -0.19 0.03
C VAL A 39 5.70 -1.69 0.29
N ASN A 40 6.69 -2.32 0.93
CA ASN A 40 6.66 -3.74 1.30
C ASN A 40 5.61 -4.06 2.37
N LEU A 41 5.33 -3.11 3.27
CA LEU A 41 4.28 -3.26 4.27
C LEU A 41 2.90 -3.24 3.62
N VAL A 42 2.64 -2.29 2.73
CA VAL A 42 1.39 -2.20 1.95
C VAL A 42 1.23 -3.41 1.03
N LEU A 43 2.33 -3.89 0.42
CA LEU A 43 2.36 -5.09 -0.43
C LEU A 43 1.80 -6.32 0.26
N ARG A 44 2.11 -6.53 1.55
CA ARG A 44 1.60 -7.68 2.32
C ARG A 44 0.07 -7.70 2.42
N PHE A 45 -0.58 -6.54 2.34
CA PHE A 45 -2.02 -6.42 2.43
C PHE A 45 -2.75 -6.78 1.12
N LEU A 46 -2.04 -6.90 -0.01
CA LEU A 46 -2.62 -7.44 -1.26
C LEU A 46 -3.07 -8.90 -1.10
N LYS A 47 -2.48 -9.65 -0.15
CA LYS A 47 -2.84 -11.04 0.16
C LYS A 47 -3.86 -11.16 1.31
N SER A 48 -4.52 -10.07 1.67
CA SER A 48 -5.54 -10.10 2.73
C SER A 48 -6.77 -10.90 2.28
N ASN A 49 -7.38 -11.62 3.22
CA ASN A 49 -8.68 -12.26 3.00
C ASN A 49 -9.84 -11.25 3.07
N ASN A 50 -9.58 -10.00 3.47
CA ASN A 50 -10.55 -8.92 3.47
C ASN A 50 -10.47 -8.16 2.13
N PRO A 51 -11.51 -8.23 1.27
CA PRO A 51 -11.48 -7.58 -0.04
C PRO A 51 -11.26 -6.07 0.03
N SER A 52 -11.82 -5.40 1.05
CA SER A 52 -11.63 -3.96 1.24
C SER A 52 -10.19 -3.61 1.58
N THR A 53 -9.50 -4.46 2.35
CA THR A 53 -8.07 -4.27 2.66
C THR A 53 -7.21 -4.47 1.41
N THR A 54 -7.52 -5.50 0.61
CA THR A 54 -6.82 -5.76 -0.65
C THR A 54 -7.00 -4.60 -1.64
N GLU A 55 -8.23 -4.11 -1.79
CA GLU A 55 -8.55 -2.95 -2.64
C GLU A 55 -7.82 -1.70 -2.15
N ALA A 56 -7.82 -1.44 -0.84
CA ALA A 56 -7.14 -0.26 -0.31
C ALA A 56 -5.63 -0.32 -0.49
N ALA A 57 -5.01 -1.50 -0.32
CA ALA A 57 -3.61 -1.70 -0.61
C ALA A 57 -3.27 -1.44 -2.09
N ALA A 58 -4.05 -2.01 -3.01
CA ALA A 58 -3.89 -1.78 -4.45
C ALA A 58 -4.04 -0.29 -4.82
N GLY A 59 -5.02 0.40 -4.20
CA GLY A 59 -5.22 1.84 -4.37
C GLY A 59 -4.01 2.66 -3.92
N ILE A 60 -3.43 2.34 -2.76
CA ILE A 60 -2.21 3.02 -2.27
C ILE A 60 -1.05 2.83 -3.26
N HIS A 61 -0.80 1.60 -3.75
CA HIS A 61 0.25 1.36 -4.75
C HIS A 61 0.01 2.12 -6.04
N TRP A 62 -1.24 2.20 -6.50
CA TRP A 62 -1.59 2.99 -7.68
C TRP A 62 -1.29 4.49 -7.48
N ILE A 63 -1.69 5.07 -6.34
CA ILE A 63 -1.41 6.49 -6.03
C ILE A 63 0.11 6.73 -6.02
N ILE A 64 0.89 5.85 -5.39
CA ILE A 64 2.37 5.94 -5.40
C ILE A 64 2.91 5.87 -6.83
N SER A 65 2.40 4.96 -7.67
CA SER A 65 2.85 4.77 -9.06
C SER A 65 2.55 5.97 -9.97
N SER A 66 1.53 6.75 -9.61
CA SER A 66 1.16 7.98 -10.32
C SER A 66 2.23 9.07 -10.21
N ILE A 67 3.11 8.99 -9.21
CA ILE A 67 4.21 9.91 -8.99
C ILE A 67 5.48 9.32 -9.60
N ASN A 68 6.02 9.99 -10.64
CA ASN A 68 7.13 9.47 -11.44
C ASN A 68 8.38 9.10 -10.62
N MET A 69 8.64 9.82 -9.52
CA MET A 69 9.78 9.58 -8.62
C MET A 69 9.76 8.21 -7.93
N TYR A 70 8.58 7.60 -7.72
CA TYR A 70 8.44 6.36 -6.95
C TYR A 70 8.24 5.11 -7.80
N ARG A 71 8.27 5.23 -9.13
CA ARG A 71 8.03 4.12 -10.05
C ARG A 71 9.09 3.03 -9.95
N ASP A 72 10.35 3.40 -9.87
CA ASP A 72 11.46 2.43 -9.78
C ASP A 72 11.39 1.65 -8.46
N ILE A 73 11.08 2.34 -7.35
CA ILE A 73 10.89 1.70 -6.04
C ILE A 73 9.73 0.69 -6.09
N LEU A 74 8.64 1.03 -6.77
CA LEU A 74 7.51 0.09 -6.95
C LEU A 74 7.89 -1.09 -7.84
N ALA A 75 8.62 -0.86 -8.94
CA ALA A 75 9.06 -1.92 -9.83
C ALA A 75 9.99 -2.92 -9.11
N GLU A 76 10.86 -2.45 -8.23
CA GLU A 76 11.77 -3.31 -7.45
C GLU A 76 11.09 -4.02 -6.27
N SER A 77 9.89 -3.58 -5.87
CA SER A 77 9.20 -4.11 -4.68
C SER A 77 8.42 -5.40 -4.90
N GLY A 78 8.21 -5.82 -6.15
CA GLY A 78 7.38 -6.99 -6.48
C GLY A 78 5.87 -6.70 -6.52
N VAL A 79 5.47 -5.42 -6.43
CA VAL A 79 4.05 -5.00 -6.43
C VAL A 79 3.35 -5.31 -7.75
N ILE A 80 4.08 -5.21 -8.88
CA ILE A 80 3.51 -5.44 -10.21
C ILE A 80 3.09 -6.91 -10.35
N GLU A 81 3.94 -7.82 -9.89
CA GLU A 81 3.70 -9.26 -9.88
C GLU A 81 2.49 -9.61 -9.03
N GLU A 82 2.41 -9.06 -7.81
CA GLU A 82 1.29 -9.33 -6.90
C GLU A 82 -0.04 -8.78 -7.43
N ILE A 83 -0.06 -7.58 -8.01
CA ILE A 83 -1.27 -7.05 -8.68
C ILE A 83 -1.64 -7.91 -9.88
N SER A 84 -0.67 -8.38 -10.67
CA SER A 84 -0.94 -9.25 -11.81
C SER A 84 -1.56 -10.58 -11.39
N TRP A 85 -1.14 -11.14 -10.26
CA TRP A 85 -1.74 -12.34 -9.67
C TRP A 85 -3.19 -12.14 -9.23
N LEU A 86 -3.57 -10.94 -8.77
CA LEU A 86 -4.96 -10.63 -8.39
C LEU A 86 -5.93 -10.56 -9.59
N LEU A 87 -5.40 -10.38 -10.81
CA LEU A 87 -6.18 -10.26 -12.04
C LEU A 87 -6.37 -11.59 -12.79
N HIS A 88 -5.73 -12.66 -12.32
CA HIS A 88 -5.86 -14.02 -12.87
C HIS A 88 -6.87 -14.84 -12.07
#